data_AF-A0A7C5BUZ2-F1
#
_entry.id   AF-A0A7C5BUZ2-F1
#
_cell.length_a   1.000
_cell.length_b   1.000
_cell.length_c   1.000
_cell.angle_alpha   90.00
_cell.angle_beta   90.00
_cell.angle_gamma   90.00
#
_symmetry.space_group_name_H-M   'P 1'
#
loop_
_entity.id
_entity.type
_entity.pdbx_description
1 polymer ?
#
loop_
_entity_poly.entity_id
_entity_poly.type
_entity_poly.pdbx_seq_one_letter_code
_entity_poly.pdbx_strand_id
1 'polypeptide(L)' 'MAIVIKAHYDGKTIIPDEPVDLPVNQPLELELKQQPQWLPWDPEKAEEAWKRLKSRRIRGLRIPDDALRRENLYEERGW' A
#
# COMPACT_ATOMS: atom_id res chain seq x y z
N MET A 1 -13.22 28.59 10.45
CA MET A 1 -13.41 27.20 10.95
C MET A 1 -12.34 26.35 10.25
N ALA A 2 -11.50 25.63 10.98
CA ALA A 2 -10.48 24.76 10.38
C ALA A 2 -10.89 23.31 10.59
N ILE A 3 -10.98 22.53 9.51
CA ILE A 3 -11.32 21.10 9.54
C ILE A 3 -10.03 20.34 9.23
N VAL A 4 -9.67 19.39 10.10
CA VAL A 4 -8.52 18.51 9.88
C VAL A 4 -9.04 17.21 9.28
N ILE A 5 -8.62 16.91 8.06
CA ILE A 5 -8.97 15.68 7.34
C ILE A 5 -7.72 14.80 7.23
N LYS A 6 -7.91 13.48 7.28
CA LYS A 6 -6.84 12.53 6.95
C LYS A 6 -6.82 12.34 5.44
N ALA A 7 -5.63 12.41 4.86
CA ALA A 7 -5.43 12.27 3.44
C ALA A 7 -4.04 11.69 3.16
N HIS A 8 -3.89 11.03 2.02
CA HIS A 8 -2.62 10.55 1.52
C HIS A 8 -2.31 11.14 0.15
N TYR A 9 -1.02 11.18 -0.19
CA TYR A 9 -0.56 11.60 -1.51
C TYR A 9 -0.34 10.37 -2.38
N ASP A 10 -1.00 10.30 -3.54
CA ASP A 10 -0.89 9.17 -4.48
C ASP A 10 0.29 9.30 -5.47
N GLY A 11 1.10 10.36 -5.34
CA GLY A 11 2.15 10.72 -6.30
C GLY A 11 1.79 11.88 -7.20
N LYS A 12 0.52 12.32 -7.22
CA LYS A 12 0.02 13.44 -8.03
C LYS A 12 -1.02 14.31 -7.31
N THR A 13 -1.84 13.74 -6.45
CA THR A 13 -3.02 14.38 -5.84
C THR A 13 -3.14 13.98 -4.36
N ILE A 14 -3.68 14.90 -3.56
CA ILE A 14 -4.02 14.65 -2.15
C ILE A 14 -5.43 14.04 -2.12
N ILE A 15 -5.52 12.79 -1.68
CA ILE A 15 -6.77 12.02 -1.63
C ILE A 15 -7.21 11.91 -0.17
N PRO A 16 -8.41 12.42 0.20
CA PRO A 16 -8.98 12.18 1.52
C PRO A 16 -9.19 10.69 1.77
N ASP A 17 -8.85 10.22 2.97
CA ASP A 17 -9.08 8.82 3.37
C ASP A 17 -10.57 8.54 3.59
N GLU A 18 -11.34 9.59 3.92
CA GLU A 18 -12.79 9.56 4.12
C GLU A 18 -13.48 10.60 3.23
N PRO A 19 -14.70 10.34 2.74
CA PRO A 19 -15.47 11.31 1.98
C PRO A 19 -15.68 12.60 2.76
N VAL A 20 -15.46 13.74 2.10
CA VAL A 20 -15.58 15.07 2.68
C VAL A 20 -16.59 15.88 1.89
N ASP A 21 -17.51 16.52 2.61
CA ASP A 21 -18.50 17.42 2.04
C ASP A 21 -17.95 18.84 2.04
N LEU A 22 -17.50 19.30 0.86
CA LEU A 22 -16.85 20.59 0.67
C LEU A 22 -17.50 21.34 -0.52
N PRO A 23 -17.54 22.69 -0.47
CA PRO A 23 -18.14 23.47 -1.53
C PRO A 23 -17.41 23.31 -2.86
N VAL A 24 -18.19 23.02 -3.91
CA VAL A 24 -17.68 22.83 -5.27
C VAL A 24 -17.07 24.13 -5.81
N ASN A 25 -15.91 24.03 -6.46
CA ASN A 25 -15.18 25.14 -7.12
C ASN A 25 -14.77 26.29 -6.20
N GLN A 26 -14.63 26.06 -4.89
CA GLN A 26 -14.04 27.04 -4.00
C GLN A 26 -12.56 26.73 -3.74
N PRO A 27 -11.69 27.76 -3.69
CA PRO A 27 -10.30 27.58 -3.30
C PRO A 27 -10.23 27.14 -1.82
N LEU A 28 -9.36 26.17 -1.55
CA LEU A 28 -9.11 25.66 -0.20
C LEU A 28 -7.65 25.94 0.16
N GLU A 29 -7.42 26.37 1.39
CA GLU A 29 -6.08 26.49 1.98
C GLU A 29 -5.77 25.21 2.76
N LEU A 30 -4.59 24.63 2.54
CA LEU A 30 -4.17 23.36 3.13
C LEU A 30 -2.94 23.56 4.03
N GLU A 31 -3.02 23.09 5.26
CA GLU A 31 -1.87 23.01 6.17
C GLU A 31 -1.35 21.55 6.21
N LEU A 32 -0.16 21.33 5.67
CA LEU A 32 0.46 20.00 5.63
C LEU A 32 1.26 19.76 6.91
N LYS A 33 0.83 18.79 7.70
CA LYS A 33 1.59 18.28 8.85
C LYS A 33 2.22 16.94 8.48
N GLN A 34 3.55 16.88 8.47
CA GLN A 34 4.25 15.61 8.34
C GLN A 34 3.89 14.72 9.52
N GLN A 35 3.12 13.66 9.25
CA GLN A 35 2.87 12.63 10.23
C GLN A 35 4.15 11.79 10.38
N PRO A 36 4.56 11.42 11.60
CA PRO A 36 5.63 10.47 11.79
C PRO A 36 5.25 9.17 11.06
N GLN A 37 6.09 8.72 10.13
CA GLN A 37 5.91 7.42 9.49
C GLN A 37 5.84 6.35 10.60
N TRP A 38 4.77 5.56 10.60
CA TRP A 38 4.50 4.56 11.65
C TRP A 38 5.58 3.48 11.75
N LEU A 39 6.43 3.35 10.73
CA LEU A 39 7.68 2.62 10.78
C LEU A 39 8.74 3.47 10.08
N PRO A 40 9.83 3.88 10.75
CA PRO A 40 11.01 4.33 10.01
C PRO A 40 11.41 3.18 9.09
N TRP A 41 11.52 3.45 7.79
CA TRP A 41 12.15 2.53 6.87
C TRP A 41 13.58 2.29 7.37
N ASP A 42 13.79 1.09 7.89
CA ASP A 42 15.07 0.65 8.43
C ASP A 42 15.65 -0.37 7.44
N PRO A 43 16.60 0.05 6.59
CA PRO A 43 17.15 -0.82 5.56
C PRO A 43 17.83 -2.05 6.15
N GLU A 44 18.36 -1.98 7.38
CA GLU A 44 18.98 -3.11 8.07
C GLU A 44 17.91 -4.13 8.48
N LYS A 45 16.80 -3.68 9.08
CA LYS A 45 15.67 -4.57 9.38
C LYS A 45 15.05 -5.20 8.13
N ALA A 46 14.98 -4.45 7.02
CA ALA A 46 14.49 -4.98 5.75
C ALA A 46 15.42 -6.08 5.22
N GLU A 47 16.74 -5.88 5.31
CA GLU A 47 17.74 -6.88 4.92
C GLU A 47 17.69 -8.12 5.80
N GLU A 48 17.57 -7.95 7.12
CA GLU A 48 17.43 -9.07 8.08
C GLU A 48 16.15 -9.89 7.85
N ALA A 49 15.01 -9.21 7.65
CA ALA A 49 13.75 -9.86 7.33
C ALA A 49 13.86 -10.67 6.03
N TRP A 50 14.56 -10.12 5.02
CA TRP A 50 14.80 -10.78 3.75
C TRP A 50 15.73 -12.01 3.89
N LYS A 51 16.80 -11.89 4.68
CA LYS A 51 17.69 -13.03 5.01
C LYS A 51 16.93 -14.14 5.73
N ARG A 52 16.07 -13.79 6.69
CA ARG A 52 15.24 -14.74 7.44
C ARG A 52 14.21 -15.45 6.56
N LEU A 53 13.62 -14.75 5.59
CA LEU A 53 12.68 -15.34 4.64
C LEU A 53 13.39 -16.35 3.72
N LYS A 54 14.58 -15.99 3.19
CA LYS A 54 15.38 -16.88 2.34
C LYS A 54 15.89 -18.13 3.08
N SER A 55 16.28 -17.99 4.35
CA SER A 55 16.77 -19.13 5.13
C SER A 55 15.67 -20.15 5.45
N ARG A 56 14.40 -19.71 5.47
CA ARG A 56 13.22 -20.55 5.65
C ARG A 56 12.62 -21.07 4.33
N ARG A 57 13.34 -20.95 3.23
CA ARG A 57 12.87 -21.43 1.92
C ARG A 57 12.65 -22.94 1.97
N ILE A 58 11.40 -23.35 1.83
CA ILE A 58 11.04 -24.77 1.66
C ILE A 58 11.58 -25.21 0.30
N ARG A 59 12.55 -26.13 0.30
CA ARG A 59 13.05 -26.75 -0.93
C ARG A 59 11.95 -27.62 -1.51
N GLY A 60 11.59 -27.39 -2.78
CA GLY A 60 10.58 -28.17 -3.49
C GLY A 60 9.26 -27.44 -3.76
N LEU A 61 9.00 -26.28 -3.13
CA LEU A 61 7.90 -25.40 -3.53
C LEU A 61 8.31 -24.61 -4.80
N ARG A 62 8.26 -25.29 -5.95
CA ARG A 62 8.37 -24.64 -7.26
C ARG A 62 6.96 -24.29 -7.69
N ILE A 63 6.52 -23.07 -7.40
CA ILE A 63 5.30 -22.54 -8.00
C ILE A 63 5.61 -22.42 -9.50
N PRO A 64 4.94 -23.17 -10.39
CA PRO A 64 5.15 -23.02 -11.83
C PRO A 64 4.78 -21.60 -12.24
N ASP A 65 5.49 -21.05 -13.21
CA ASP A 65 5.23 -19.67 -13.68
C ASP A 65 3.77 -19.50 -14.17
N ASP A 66 3.16 -20.56 -14.68
CA ASP A 66 1.74 -20.58 -15.06
C ASP A 66 0.81 -20.34 -13.86
N ALA A 67 1.13 -20.89 -12.69
CA ALA A 67 0.34 -20.69 -11.46
C ALA A 67 0.44 -19.26 -10.89
N LEU A 68 1.35 -18.44 -11.41
CA LEU A 68 1.48 -17.02 -11.07
C LEU A 68 0.67 -16.11 -12.01
N ARG A 69 0.12 -16.64 -13.11
CA ARG A 69 -0.77 -15.87 -13.99
C ARG A 69 -2.08 -15.59 -13.26
N ARG A 70 -2.45 -14.31 -13.26
CA ARG A 70 -3.68 -13.79 -12.64
C ARG A 70 -4.95 -14.47 -13.16
N GLU A 71 -4.86 -15.02 -14.37
CA GLU A 71 -5.87 -15.79 -15.10
C GLU A 71 -6.20 -17.12 -14.37
N ASN A 72 -5.18 -17.81 -13.84
CA ASN A 72 -5.33 -19.07 -13.10
C ASN A 72 -5.82 -18.91 -11.65
N LEU A 73 -5.96 -17.66 -11.16
CA LEU A 73 -6.39 -17.39 -9.78
C LEU A 73 -7.92 -17.41 -9.62
N TYR A 74 -8.66 -17.28 -10.73
CA TYR A 74 -10.14 -17.19 -10.75
C TYR A 74 -10.81 -18.28 -11.61
N GLU A 75 -10.04 -19.14 -12.27
CA GLU A 75 -10.60 -20.35 -12.86
C GLU A 75 -10.94 -21.34 -11.74
N GLU A 76 -12.11 -21.13 -11.13
CA GLU A 76 -12.85 -22.23 -10.51
C GLU A 76 -12.86 -23.39 -11.49
N ARG A 77 -12.54 -24.58 -10.97
CA ARG A 77 -12.77 -25.87 -11.63
C ARG A 77 -14.25 -25.99 -11.98
N GLY A 78 -14.62 -25.46 -13.14
CA GLY A 78 -15.86 -25.74 -13.82
C GLY A 78 -15.71 -27.05 -14.59
N TRP A 79 -16.12 -28.12 -13.92
CA TRP A 79 -16.43 -29.48 -14.44
C TRP A 79 -15.23 -30.39 -14.76
#